data_AF-A0A150IQV8-F1
#
_entry.id   AF-A0A150IQV8-F1
#
_cell.length_a   1.000
_cell.length_b   1.000
_cell.length_c   1.000
_cell.angle_alpha   90.00
_cell.angle_beta   90.00
_cell.angle_gamma   90.00
#
_symmetry.space_group_name_H-M   'P 1'
#
loop_
_entity.id
_entity.type
_entity.pdbx_description
1 polymer ?
#
loop_
_entity_poly.entity_id
_entity_poly.type
_entity_poly.pdbx_seq_one_letter_code
_entity_poly.pdbx_strand_id
1 'polypeptide(L)'
;MEIHEKIYVPEYSIQGEDIPLSITWDKSKPITISVSFSENIEIKEIYNIDDSEFEINGNIIYINKFEINGYLGLAMQTKSQNRSTIDDEIIVRINYKGEEKTIIKKIKLFRPDIKILYVPEVINIMKIGDKLDIQNKIVIKNCGKGTGLIKLKAKESSELELVDLGGIEEFTKKVIGDFVERMKKLKERYPQYSDLMDEFVKTREDNTQFDNNDTIKNVVSRITKAFEANREFMDDFISILYISYMSNLSIIIPLESFIKYLKSINIGRIVMSNPISVLKITPSYRTLNAELTLTDLAYNTYEPIELANIKINSNIDCNVPIYSLFKFMNDLEDS
;
A
#
# COMPACT_ATOMS: atom_id res chain seq x y z
N MET A 1 -26.75 1.31 38.50
CA MET A 1 -27.06 2.60 37.80
C MET A 1 -26.24 2.56 36.51
N GLU A 2 -26.88 2.55 35.33
CA GLU A 2 -26.21 2.11 34.09
C GLU A 2 -25.08 3.07 33.64
N ILE A 3 -23.92 2.53 33.29
CA ILE A 3 -22.86 3.28 32.58
C ILE A 3 -23.21 3.20 31.09
N HIS A 4 -23.21 4.36 30.42
CA HIS A 4 -23.27 4.42 28.96
C HIS A 4 -21.85 4.66 28.45
N GLU A 5 -21.30 3.65 27.79
CA GLU A 5 -19.98 3.69 27.18
C GLU A 5 -20.06 3.51 25.66
N LYS A 6 -19.08 4.06 24.96
CA LYS A 6 -18.81 3.71 23.56
C LYS A 6 -17.39 3.24 23.43
N ILE A 7 -17.22 2.06 22.82
CA ILE A 7 -15.93 1.44 22.55
C ILE A 7 -15.80 1.24 21.06
N TYR A 8 -14.69 1.73 20.51
CA TYR A 8 -14.31 1.53 19.12
C TYR A 8 -12.99 0.76 19.06
N VAL A 9 -13.00 -0.28 18.23
CA VAL A 9 -11.86 -1.06 17.73
C VAL A 9 -12.22 -1.40 16.28
N PRO A 10 -11.30 -1.30 15.31
CA PRO A 10 -11.59 -1.71 13.94
C PRO A 10 -11.91 -3.21 13.88
N GLU A 11 -12.85 -3.61 13.02
CA GLU A 11 -13.21 -5.02 12.83
C GLU A 11 -12.14 -5.81 12.06
N TYR A 12 -11.29 -5.10 11.32
CA TYR A 12 -10.28 -5.65 10.42
C TYR A 12 -9.00 -4.83 10.51
N SER A 13 -7.84 -5.49 10.51
CA SER A 13 -6.54 -4.82 10.38
C SER A 13 -5.53 -5.67 9.62
N ILE A 14 -4.60 -5.00 8.96
CA ILE A 14 -3.39 -5.65 8.43
C ILE A 14 -2.54 -6.07 9.64
N GLN A 15 -1.91 -7.25 9.58
CA GLN A 15 -0.92 -7.67 10.58
C GLN A 15 0.35 -6.83 10.46
N GLY A 16 0.91 -6.37 11.58
CA GLY A 16 2.08 -5.48 11.61
C GLY A 16 1.72 -4.00 11.81
N GLU A 17 0.45 -3.64 11.58
CA GLU A 17 -0.04 -2.26 11.66
C GLU A 17 -0.54 -1.88 13.05
N ASP A 18 -0.61 -0.56 13.27
CA ASP A 18 -1.24 0.04 14.44
C ASP A 18 -2.78 -0.05 14.34
N ILE A 19 -3.42 -0.40 15.44
CA ILE A 19 -4.87 -0.40 15.62
C ILE A 19 -5.23 0.57 16.76
N PRO A 20 -6.19 1.48 16.52
CA PRO A 20 -6.70 2.35 17.58
C PRO A 20 -7.74 1.62 18.41
N LEU A 21 -7.72 1.87 19.71
CA LEU A 21 -8.84 1.61 20.62
C LEU A 21 -9.21 2.91 21.32
N SER A 22 -10.50 3.24 21.31
CA SER A 22 -11.03 4.35 22.10
C SER A 22 -12.20 3.91 22.96
N ILE A 23 -12.23 4.41 24.20
CA ILE A 23 -13.32 4.22 25.16
C ILE A 23 -13.79 5.59 25.61
N THR A 24 -15.09 5.81 25.58
CA THR A 24 -15.72 7.04 26.10
C THR A 24 -16.84 6.68 27.07
N TRP A 25 -17.02 7.49 28.10
CA TRP A 25 -18.06 7.32 29.11
C TRP A 25 -18.51 8.68 29.68
N ASP A 26 -19.53 8.64 30.55
CA ASP A 26 -20.02 9.80 31.28
C ASP A 26 -18.97 10.36 32.24
N LYS A 27 -18.52 11.60 31.98
CA LYS A 27 -17.49 12.32 32.75
C LYS A 27 -17.83 12.50 34.24
N SER A 28 -19.10 12.37 34.63
CA SER A 28 -19.52 12.46 36.03
C SER A 28 -19.27 11.16 36.83
N LYS A 29 -18.96 10.06 36.15
CA LYS A 29 -18.77 8.74 36.76
C LYS A 29 -17.28 8.40 36.87
N PRO A 30 -16.72 8.30 38.09
CA PRO A 30 -15.36 7.79 38.28
C PRO A 30 -15.36 6.28 38.07
N ILE A 31 -14.61 5.79 37.09
CA ILE A 31 -14.51 4.37 36.75
C ILE A 31 -13.06 3.91 36.83
N THR A 32 -12.84 2.59 36.85
CA THR A 32 -11.55 2.00 36.47
C THR A 32 -11.74 1.14 35.23
N ILE A 33 -10.69 1.02 34.42
CA ILE A 33 -10.71 0.25 33.17
C ILE A 33 -9.58 -0.76 33.20
N SER A 34 -9.87 -1.99 32.78
CA SER A 34 -8.83 -2.90 32.32
C SER A 34 -9.05 -3.30 30.87
N VAL A 35 -7.95 -3.41 30.13
CA VAL A 35 -7.96 -3.83 28.72
C VAL A 35 -7.05 -5.04 28.60
N SER A 36 -7.59 -6.17 28.15
CA SER A 36 -6.81 -7.37 27.86
C SER A 36 -6.85 -7.71 26.38
N PHE A 37 -5.72 -8.14 25.84
CA PHE A 37 -5.52 -8.49 24.44
C PHE A 37 -4.68 -9.78 24.35
N SER A 38 -4.59 -10.37 23.16
CA SER A 38 -3.80 -11.58 22.95
C SER A 38 -2.31 -11.27 22.79
N GLU A 39 -1.48 -12.32 22.68
CA GLU A 39 -0.05 -12.19 22.39
C GLU A 39 0.27 -11.60 20.99
N ASN A 40 -0.72 -11.56 20.10
CA ASN A 40 -0.59 -10.99 18.75
C ASN A 40 -0.70 -9.47 18.73
N ILE A 41 -1.01 -8.84 19.86
CA ILE A 41 -1.18 -7.40 19.99
C ILE A 41 -0.25 -6.91 21.10
N GLU A 42 0.35 -5.75 20.92
CA GLU A 42 1.14 -5.07 21.94
C GLU A 42 0.73 -3.61 22.07
N ILE A 43 1.00 -3.02 23.23
CA ILE A 43 0.68 -1.61 23.48
C ILE A 43 1.84 -0.77 22.99
N LYS A 44 1.52 0.21 22.15
CA LYS A 44 2.48 1.17 21.64
C LYS A 44 2.39 2.47 22.44
N GLU A 45 1.18 3.02 22.56
CA GLU A 45 0.93 4.26 23.27
C GLU A 45 -0.39 4.20 24.04
N ILE A 46 -0.42 4.87 25.19
CA ILE A 46 -1.61 5.06 26.03
C ILE A 46 -1.80 6.57 26.19
N TYR A 47 -3.02 7.04 25.98
CA TYR A 47 -3.36 8.46 26.05
C TYR A 47 -4.33 8.73 27.19
N ASN A 48 -4.26 9.95 27.76
CA ASN A 48 -5.15 10.44 28.81
C ASN A 48 -5.04 9.66 30.13
N ILE A 49 -3.82 9.27 30.48
CA ILE A 49 -3.49 8.57 31.73
C ILE A 49 -2.45 9.36 32.52
N ASP A 50 -2.51 9.24 33.85
CA ASP A 50 -1.47 9.73 34.74
C ASP A 50 -0.38 8.64 34.83
N ASP A 51 0.87 8.95 34.49
CA ASP A 51 1.96 7.98 34.33
C ASP A 51 2.21 7.11 35.57
N SER A 52 1.80 7.56 36.77
CA SER A 52 1.93 6.81 38.02
C SER A 52 0.74 5.91 38.37
N GLU A 53 -0.31 5.86 37.55
CA GLU A 53 -1.62 5.30 37.93
C GLU A 53 -2.15 4.25 36.93
N PHE A 54 -1.24 3.62 36.18
CA PHE A 54 -1.53 2.44 35.39
C PHE A 54 -0.49 1.34 35.61
N GLU A 55 -0.92 0.09 35.41
CA GLU A 55 -0.05 -1.08 35.51
C GLU A 55 -0.24 -1.95 34.27
N ILE A 56 0.86 -2.42 33.69
CA ILE A 56 0.86 -3.42 32.63
C ILE A 56 1.35 -4.74 33.22
N ASN A 57 0.49 -5.76 33.19
CA ASN A 57 0.84 -7.11 33.62
C ASN A 57 0.56 -8.11 32.49
N GLY A 58 1.62 -8.45 31.76
CA GLY A 58 1.51 -9.24 30.53
C GLY A 58 0.66 -8.50 29.49
N ASN A 59 -0.39 -9.16 28.99
CA ASN A 59 -1.30 -8.59 27.99
C ASN A 59 -2.54 -7.92 28.61
N ILE A 60 -2.42 -7.41 29.84
CA ILE A 60 -3.48 -6.69 30.52
C ILE A 60 -2.96 -5.36 31.01
N ILE A 61 -3.66 -4.28 30.66
CA ILE A 61 -3.46 -2.96 31.23
C ILE A 61 -4.54 -2.71 32.28
N TYR A 62 -4.16 -2.24 33.45
CA TYR A 62 -5.05 -1.74 34.50
C TYR A 62 -4.88 -0.23 34.62
N ILE A 63 -5.99 0.52 34.58
CA ILE A 63 -5.99 1.97 34.59
C ILE A 63 -6.96 2.45 35.66
N ASN A 64 -6.40 3.11 36.67
CA ASN A 64 -7.14 3.53 37.87
C ASN A 64 -7.49 5.02 37.86
N LYS A 65 -6.75 5.82 37.08
CA LYS A 65 -6.92 7.28 37.01
C LYS A 65 -6.66 7.80 35.60
N PHE A 66 -7.38 8.85 35.24
CA PHE A 66 -7.32 9.51 33.94
C PHE A 66 -6.99 10.99 34.13
N GLU A 67 -6.23 11.60 33.22
CA GLU A 67 -5.97 13.04 33.25
C GLU A 67 -7.28 13.84 33.09
N ILE A 68 -8.11 13.41 32.13
CA ILE A 68 -9.45 13.95 31.88
C ILE A 68 -10.46 12.80 31.94
N ASN A 69 -11.35 12.80 32.94
CA ASN A 69 -12.36 11.75 33.04
C ASN A 69 -13.29 11.74 31.81
N GLY A 70 -13.69 10.53 31.37
CA GLY A 70 -14.63 10.31 30.27
C GLY A 70 -14.02 9.82 28.95
N TYR A 71 -12.70 9.64 28.88
CA TYR A 71 -12.02 9.19 27.68
C TYR A 71 -10.79 8.32 27.99
N LEU A 72 -10.52 7.33 27.15
CA LEU A 72 -9.25 6.62 27.09
C LEU A 72 -8.92 6.34 25.62
N GLY A 73 -7.67 6.61 25.23
CA GLY A 73 -7.13 6.22 23.94
C GLY A 73 -5.99 5.23 24.11
N LEU A 74 -5.95 4.20 23.27
CA LEU A 74 -4.84 3.25 23.15
C LEU A 74 -4.45 3.14 21.68
N ALA A 75 -3.16 3.26 21.38
CA ALA A 75 -2.59 2.79 20.13
C ALA A 75 -1.90 1.45 20.40
N MET A 76 -2.33 0.42 19.69
CA MET A 76 -1.81 -0.94 19.86
C MET A 76 -1.23 -1.39 18.54
N GLN A 77 -0.12 -2.11 18.56
CA GLN A 77 0.50 -2.64 17.36
C GLN A 77 0.16 -4.13 17.22
N THR A 78 -0.25 -4.55 16.04
CA THR A 78 -0.48 -5.96 15.72
C THR A 78 0.82 -6.61 15.28
N LYS A 79 1.05 -7.86 15.65
CA LYS A 79 2.25 -8.61 15.26
C LYS A 79 2.01 -9.39 13.98
N SER A 80 3.05 -9.47 13.16
CA SER A 80 3.06 -10.34 11.98
C SER A 80 3.17 -11.80 12.42
N GLN A 81 2.28 -12.64 11.90
CA GLN A 81 2.19 -14.06 12.25
C GLN A 81 2.28 -14.90 10.98
N ASN A 82 2.72 -16.16 11.10
CA ASN A 82 2.83 -17.06 9.93
C ASN A 82 1.48 -17.36 9.27
N ARG A 83 0.37 -17.25 10.03
CA ARG A 83 -0.98 -17.47 9.51
C ARG A 83 -1.46 -16.22 8.76
N SER A 84 -2.01 -16.42 7.58
CA SER A 84 -2.51 -15.33 6.72
C SER A 84 -3.75 -14.62 7.27
N THR A 85 -4.48 -15.24 8.19
CA THR A 85 -5.63 -14.67 8.88
C THR A 85 -5.70 -15.18 10.30
N ILE A 86 -5.98 -14.29 11.25
CA ILE A 86 -6.15 -14.55 12.67
C ILE A 86 -7.41 -13.82 13.12
N ASP A 87 -8.31 -14.53 13.78
CA ASP A 87 -9.41 -13.92 14.53
C ASP A 87 -8.91 -13.68 15.95
N ASP A 88 -8.99 -12.43 16.40
CA ASP A 88 -8.50 -11.99 17.70
C ASP A 88 -9.59 -11.21 18.45
N GLU A 89 -9.37 -10.99 19.74
CA GLU A 89 -10.30 -10.26 20.58
C GLU A 89 -9.61 -9.34 21.58
N ILE A 90 -10.25 -8.20 21.81
CA ILE A 90 -9.85 -7.22 22.82
C ILE A 90 -11.00 -7.13 23.82
N ILE A 91 -10.69 -7.44 25.07
CA ILE A 91 -11.66 -7.47 26.15
C ILE A 91 -11.44 -6.23 27.01
N VAL A 92 -12.49 -5.42 27.12
CA VAL A 92 -12.51 -4.24 27.98
C VAL A 92 -13.40 -4.55 29.17
N ARG A 93 -12.87 -4.40 30.39
CA ARG A 93 -13.65 -4.44 31.62
C ARG A 93 -13.70 -3.04 32.22
N ILE A 94 -14.90 -2.56 32.50
CA ILE A 94 -15.15 -1.27 33.14
C ILE A 94 -15.76 -1.52 34.51
N ASN A 95 -15.16 -0.98 35.57
CA ASN A 95 -15.70 -1.07 36.93
C ASN A 95 -16.21 0.29 37.40
N TYR A 96 -17.43 0.30 37.96
CA TYR A 96 -18.00 1.47 38.63
C TYR A 96 -18.68 1.04 39.93
N LYS A 97 -18.19 1.57 41.06
CA LYS A 97 -18.76 1.29 42.40
C LYS A 97 -18.88 -0.22 42.70
N GLY A 98 -17.96 -1.03 42.19
CA GLY A 98 -17.95 -2.48 42.38
C GLY A 98 -18.77 -3.28 41.37
N GLU A 99 -19.53 -2.63 40.49
CA GLU A 99 -20.18 -3.29 39.35
C GLU A 99 -19.22 -3.34 38.16
N GLU A 100 -18.94 -4.54 37.64
CA GLU A 100 -18.09 -4.74 36.46
C GLU A 100 -18.93 -5.00 35.20
N LYS A 101 -18.59 -4.33 34.11
CA LYS A 101 -19.12 -4.55 32.76
C LYS A 101 -18.00 -5.02 31.85
N THR A 102 -18.17 -6.19 31.24
CA THR A 102 -17.21 -6.75 30.26
C THR A 102 -17.73 -6.58 28.83
N ILE A 103 -16.88 -6.08 27.94
CA ILE A 103 -17.18 -5.85 26.52
C ILE A 103 -16.08 -6.51 25.69
N ILE A 104 -16.47 -7.35 24.72
CA ILE A 104 -15.55 -8.06 23.84
C ILE A 104 -15.65 -7.44 22.45
N LYS A 105 -14.51 -7.00 21.90
CA LYS A 105 -14.38 -6.51 20.54
C LYS A 105 -13.55 -7.50 19.73
N LYS A 106 -14.18 -8.09 18.71
CA LYS A 106 -13.50 -9.00 17.78
C LYS A 106 -12.80 -8.19 16.70
N ILE A 107 -11.59 -8.61 16.34
CA ILE A 107 -10.82 -8.04 15.25
C ILE A 107 -10.25 -9.17 14.39
N LYS A 108 -10.32 -9.02 13.08
CA LYS A 108 -9.70 -9.94 12.13
C LYS A 108 -8.40 -9.36 11.60
N LEU A 109 -7.29 -9.99 11.96
CA LEU A 109 -5.96 -9.64 11.49
C LEU A 109 -5.64 -10.43 10.22
N PHE A 110 -5.17 -9.77 9.17
CA PHE A 110 -4.87 -10.43 7.91
C PHE A 110 -3.59 -9.91 7.24
N ARG A 111 -2.99 -10.76 6.41
CA ARG A 111 -1.87 -10.43 5.53
C ARG A 111 -2.05 -11.10 4.17
N PRO A 112 -1.36 -10.65 3.10
CA PRO A 112 -1.22 -11.47 1.90
C PRO A 112 -0.52 -12.79 2.22
N ASP A 113 -0.82 -13.82 1.42
CA ASP A 113 -0.12 -15.11 1.41
C ASP A 113 0.09 -15.51 -0.04
N ILE A 114 1.16 -14.96 -0.63
CA ILE A 114 1.46 -15.14 -2.05
C ILE A 114 2.19 -16.46 -2.26
N LYS A 115 1.64 -17.31 -3.12
CA LYS A 115 2.21 -18.61 -3.47
C LYS A 115 2.42 -18.71 -4.96
N ILE A 116 3.56 -19.29 -5.32
CA ILE A 116 3.82 -19.74 -6.69
C ILE A 116 3.30 -21.16 -6.83
N LEU A 117 2.28 -21.33 -7.66
CA LEU A 117 1.66 -22.62 -7.92
C LEU A 117 2.44 -23.40 -8.98
N TYR A 118 3.09 -22.69 -9.89
CA TYR A 118 3.86 -23.29 -10.98
C TYR A 118 4.96 -22.34 -11.45
N VAL A 119 6.19 -22.85 -11.52
CA VAL A 119 7.31 -22.23 -12.22
C VAL A 119 7.65 -23.08 -13.44
N PRO A 120 7.52 -22.55 -14.67
CA PRO A 120 7.90 -23.26 -15.87
C PRO A 120 9.42 -23.40 -15.98
N GLU A 121 9.91 -24.53 -16.49
CA GLU A 121 11.31 -24.65 -16.90
C GLU A 121 11.64 -23.78 -18.11
N VAL A 122 10.66 -23.58 -19.00
CA VAL A 122 10.81 -22.80 -20.24
C VAL A 122 9.60 -21.91 -20.47
N ILE A 123 9.84 -20.60 -20.64
CA ILE A 123 8.87 -19.62 -21.15
C ILE A 123 9.17 -19.37 -22.63
N ASN A 124 8.18 -19.60 -23.49
CA ASN A 124 8.30 -19.36 -24.93
C ASN A 124 7.66 -18.04 -25.31
N ILE A 125 8.40 -17.21 -26.05
CA ILE A 125 7.99 -15.85 -26.42
C ILE A 125 8.09 -15.72 -27.93
N MET A 126 6.95 -15.62 -28.58
CA MET A 126 6.82 -15.59 -30.04
C MET A 126 6.07 -14.34 -30.48
N LYS A 127 6.38 -13.84 -31.67
CA LYS A 127 5.59 -12.79 -32.32
C LYS A 127 4.56 -13.41 -33.27
N ILE A 128 3.29 -13.14 -33.04
CA ILE A 128 2.17 -13.53 -33.92
C ILE A 128 1.53 -12.25 -34.45
N GLY A 129 1.90 -11.85 -35.67
CA GLY A 129 1.54 -10.54 -36.23
C GLY A 129 2.18 -9.40 -35.42
N ASP A 130 1.37 -8.46 -34.92
CA ASP A 130 1.84 -7.36 -34.07
C ASP A 130 1.77 -7.66 -32.56
N LYS A 131 1.36 -8.87 -32.19
CA LYS A 131 1.19 -9.27 -30.78
C LYS A 131 2.30 -10.23 -30.35
N LEU A 132 2.72 -10.07 -29.09
CA LEU A 132 3.56 -11.03 -28.41
C LEU A 132 2.68 -12.11 -27.78
N ASP A 133 2.94 -13.37 -28.13
CA ASP A 133 2.39 -14.55 -27.47
C ASP A 133 3.43 -15.09 -26.48
N ILE A 134 3.00 -15.29 -25.23
CA ILE A 134 3.86 -15.73 -24.14
C ILE A 134 3.23 -16.97 -23.53
N GLN A 135 3.88 -18.10 -23.73
CA GLN A 135 3.43 -19.42 -23.32
C GLN A 135 4.20 -19.90 -22.10
N ASN A 136 3.57 -20.78 -21.31
CA ASN A 136 4.09 -21.32 -20.05
C ASN A 136 4.45 -20.19 -19.08
N LYS A 137 3.45 -19.57 -18.47
CA LYS A 137 3.64 -18.46 -17.53
C LYS A 137 3.88 -18.96 -16.12
N ILE A 138 4.54 -18.14 -15.30
CA ILE A 138 4.63 -18.37 -13.85
C ILE A 138 3.23 -18.19 -13.25
N VAL A 139 2.72 -19.20 -12.56
CA VAL A 139 1.38 -19.15 -11.98
C VAL A 139 1.48 -18.72 -10.52
N ILE A 140 0.79 -17.65 -10.17
CA ILE A 140 0.81 -17.04 -8.84
C ILE A 140 -0.61 -16.88 -8.30
N LYS A 141 -0.79 -17.13 -6.99
CA LYS A 141 -2.06 -16.98 -6.27
C LYS A 141 -1.82 -16.31 -4.93
N ASN A 142 -2.76 -15.45 -4.52
CA ASN A 142 -2.81 -14.94 -3.16
C ASN A 142 -3.82 -15.78 -2.38
N CYS A 143 -3.34 -16.59 -1.46
CA CYS A 143 -4.16 -17.40 -0.56
C CYS A 143 -4.55 -16.63 0.72
N GLY A 144 -4.08 -15.39 0.87
CA GLY A 144 -4.34 -14.52 2.01
C GLY A 144 -5.44 -13.50 1.72
N LYS A 145 -5.83 -12.75 2.76
CA LYS A 145 -6.87 -11.72 2.63
C LYS A 145 -6.34 -10.32 2.33
N GLY A 146 -5.06 -10.08 2.61
CA GLY A 146 -4.39 -8.81 2.32
C GLY A 146 -3.95 -8.69 0.87
N THR A 147 -3.68 -7.47 0.43
CA THR A 147 -3.11 -7.21 -0.91
C THR A 147 -1.60 -7.33 -0.87
N GLY A 148 -1.04 -8.16 -1.75
CA GLY A 148 0.41 -8.35 -1.88
C GLY A 148 0.97 -7.46 -2.98
N LEU A 149 1.97 -6.65 -2.66
CA LEU A 149 2.79 -5.90 -3.59
C LEU A 149 4.03 -6.74 -3.94
N ILE A 150 4.14 -7.21 -5.17
CA ILE A 150 5.27 -8.03 -5.64
C ILE A 150 6.19 -7.22 -6.55
N LYS A 151 7.49 -7.44 -6.47
CA LYS A 151 8.48 -6.86 -7.39
C LYS A 151 9.43 -7.95 -7.87
N LEU A 152 9.49 -8.15 -9.19
CA LEU A 152 10.45 -9.05 -9.80
C LEU A 152 11.81 -8.34 -9.93
N LYS A 153 12.87 -9.00 -9.48
CA LYS A 153 14.25 -8.57 -9.66
C LYS A 153 15.04 -9.69 -10.33
N ALA A 154 15.79 -9.36 -11.37
CA ALA A 154 16.79 -10.28 -11.91
C ALA A 154 17.99 -10.34 -10.96
N LYS A 155 18.52 -11.54 -10.73
CA LYS A 155 19.75 -11.75 -9.96
C LYS A 155 20.96 -11.50 -10.83
N GLU A 156 22.11 -11.25 -10.20
CA GLU A 156 23.39 -11.12 -10.89
C GLU A 156 23.77 -12.37 -11.70
N SER A 157 23.29 -13.55 -11.28
CA SER A 157 23.46 -14.82 -11.99
C SER A 157 22.51 -15.00 -13.18
N SER A 158 21.67 -14.01 -13.48
CA SER A 158 20.77 -14.03 -14.64
C SER A 158 21.53 -13.64 -15.91
N GLU A 159 21.25 -14.31 -17.02
CA GLU A 159 21.74 -13.90 -18.34
C GLU A 159 20.85 -12.81 -18.97
N LEU A 160 19.74 -12.47 -18.31
CA LEU A 160 18.79 -11.46 -18.73
C LEU A 160 18.66 -10.37 -17.69
N GLU A 161 18.56 -9.14 -18.17
CA GLU A 161 18.40 -7.94 -17.35
C GLU A 161 16.96 -7.43 -17.41
N LEU A 162 16.50 -6.92 -16.27
CA LEU A 162 15.30 -6.11 -16.20
C LEU A 162 15.70 -4.66 -16.40
N VAL A 163 15.12 -4.04 -17.42
CA VAL A 163 15.30 -2.62 -17.70
C VAL A 163 13.96 -1.93 -17.59
N ASP A 164 13.95 -0.72 -17.06
CA ASP A 164 12.78 0.12 -17.24
C ASP A 164 12.70 0.54 -18.70
N LEU A 165 11.49 0.55 -19.28
CA LEU A 165 11.30 1.07 -20.63
C LEU A 165 11.85 2.49 -20.69
N GLY A 166 12.84 2.71 -21.57
CA GLY A 166 13.35 4.05 -21.85
C GLY A 166 12.19 5.00 -22.18
N GLY A 167 12.36 6.29 -21.86
CA GLY A 167 11.29 7.28 -22.01
C GLY A 167 10.67 7.75 -20.71
N ILE A 168 11.12 7.27 -19.53
CA ILE A 168 10.74 7.86 -18.23
C ILE A 168 11.09 9.35 -18.19
N GLU A 169 12.27 9.72 -18.69
CA GLU A 169 12.69 11.13 -18.75
C GLU A 169 11.82 11.93 -19.72
N GLU A 170 11.52 11.38 -20.89
CA GLU A 170 10.64 12.01 -21.89
C GLU A 170 9.20 12.16 -21.37
N PHE A 171 8.68 11.11 -20.75
CA PHE A 171 7.38 11.11 -20.07
C PHE A 171 7.34 12.12 -18.95
N THR A 172 8.33 12.16 -18.08
CA THR A 172 8.38 13.11 -16.97
C THR A 172 8.38 14.53 -17.51
N LYS A 173 9.21 14.81 -18.53
CA LYS A 173 9.23 16.10 -19.23
C LYS A 173 7.87 16.45 -19.83
N LYS A 174 7.20 15.51 -20.48
CA LYS A 174 5.89 15.72 -21.12
C LYS A 174 4.75 15.89 -20.12
N VAL A 175 4.70 15.08 -19.07
CA VAL A 175 3.75 15.20 -17.97
C VAL A 175 3.89 16.55 -17.28
N ILE A 176 5.12 16.96 -16.97
CA ILE A 176 5.39 18.28 -16.38
C ILE A 176 4.95 19.37 -17.35
N GLY A 177 5.34 19.31 -18.62
CA GLY A 177 4.95 20.30 -19.63
C GLY A 177 3.44 20.48 -19.75
N ASP A 178 2.69 19.37 -19.89
CA ASP A 178 1.22 19.39 -19.96
C ASP A 178 0.59 19.90 -18.67
N PHE A 179 1.16 19.53 -17.51
CA PHE A 179 0.72 20.01 -16.21
C PHE A 179 0.90 21.53 -16.09
N VAL A 180 2.06 22.07 -16.46
CA VAL A 180 2.32 23.52 -16.45
C VAL A 180 1.37 24.25 -17.38
N GLU A 181 1.12 23.74 -18.59
CA GLU A 181 0.19 24.36 -19.53
C GLU A 181 -1.23 24.43 -18.98
N ARG A 182 -1.72 23.32 -18.41
CA ARG A 182 -3.06 23.26 -17.81
C ARG A 182 -3.17 24.10 -16.55
N MET A 183 -2.08 24.21 -15.78
CA MET A 183 -2.02 25.02 -14.57
C MET A 183 -2.26 26.50 -14.86
N LYS A 184 -1.86 27.01 -16.04
CA LYS A 184 -2.16 28.39 -16.45
C LYS A 184 -3.67 28.69 -16.41
N LYS A 185 -4.49 27.77 -16.91
CA LYS A 185 -5.96 27.90 -16.88
C LYS A 185 -6.52 27.78 -15.46
N LEU A 186 -5.91 26.95 -14.62
CA LEU A 186 -6.33 26.82 -13.22
C LEU A 186 -6.06 28.10 -12.43
N LYS A 187 -4.94 28.78 -12.69
CA LYS A 187 -4.60 30.07 -12.08
C LYS A 187 -5.58 31.19 -12.45
N GLU A 188 -6.07 31.19 -13.67
CA GLU A 188 -7.12 32.14 -14.08
C GLU A 188 -8.42 31.90 -13.30
N ARG A 189 -8.76 30.64 -13.01
CA ARG A 189 -9.96 30.26 -12.23
C ARG A 189 -9.80 30.47 -10.72
N TYR A 190 -8.59 30.29 -10.19
CA TYR A 190 -8.28 30.45 -8.76
C TYR A 190 -7.07 31.37 -8.53
N PRO A 191 -7.20 32.69 -8.81
CA PRO A 191 -6.09 33.63 -8.70
C PRO A 191 -5.47 33.70 -7.30
N GLN A 192 -6.28 33.49 -6.26
CA GLN A 192 -5.85 33.50 -4.87
C GLN A 192 -4.83 32.40 -4.51
N TYR A 193 -4.71 31.36 -5.34
CA TYR A 193 -3.75 30.28 -5.16
C TYR A 193 -2.64 30.30 -6.22
N SER A 194 -2.55 31.35 -7.05
CA SER A 194 -1.61 31.42 -8.18
C SER A 194 -0.15 31.23 -7.75
N ASP A 195 0.28 31.97 -6.72
CA ASP A 195 1.66 31.90 -6.22
C ASP A 195 1.99 30.49 -5.69
N LEU A 196 1.03 29.85 -5.02
CA LEU A 196 1.19 28.48 -4.51
C LEU A 196 1.31 27.47 -5.66
N MET A 197 0.54 27.65 -6.74
CA MET A 197 0.65 26.82 -7.94
C MET A 197 1.99 27.03 -8.65
N ASP A 198 2.51 28.27 -8.71
CA ASP A 198 3.83 28.58 -9.24
C ASP A 198 4.96 27.89 -8.46
N GLU A 199 4.90 27.98 -7.13
CA GLU A 199 5.84 27.29 -6.25
C GLU A 199 5.80 25.77 -6.47
N PHE A 200 4.61 25.19 -6.62
CA PHE A 200 4.48 23.76 -6.88
C PHE A 200 5.05 23.34 -8.23
N VAL A 201 4.80 24.12 -9.30
CA VAL A 201 5.40 23.85 -10.61
C VAL A 201 6.91 23.91 -10.53
N LYS A 202 7.47 24.93 -9.87
CA LYS A 202 8.91 25.10 -9.73
C LYS A 202 9.58 23.91 -9.02
N THR A 203 8.95 23.38 -7.96
CA THR A 203 9.45 22.16 -7.29
C THR A 203 9.45 20.91 -8.17
N ARG A 204 8.74 20.91 -9.30
CA ARG A 204 8.70 19.79 -10.26
C ARG A 204 9.64 19.99 -11.45
N GLU A 205 9.91 21.23 -11.85
CA GLU A 205 10.83 21.55 -12.96
C GLU A 205 12.31 21.41 -12.57
N ASP A 206 12.66 21.72 -11.31
CA ASP A 206 14.01 21.56 -10.75
C ASP A 206 14.32 20.07 -10.46
N ASN A 207 14.44 19.26 -11.51
CA ASN A 207 14.79 17.83 -11.45
C ASN A 207 16.19 17.51 -10.86
N THR A 208 16.93 18.52 -10.38
CA THR A 208 18.34 18.38 -10.01
C THR A 208 18.64 18.13 -8.55
N GLN A 209 17.71 18.27 -7.59
CA GLN A 209 18.03 18.00 -6.18
C GLN A 209 16.82 17.49 -5.38
N PHE A 210 16.79 16.17 -5.14
CA PHE A 210 16.02 15.55 -4.05
C PHE A 210 16.56 15.94 -2.64
N ASP A 211 17.56 16.83 -2.56
CA ASP A 211 18.22 17.24 -1.30
C ASP A 211 17.44 18.27 -0.47
N ASN A 212 16.36 18.86 -0.99
CA ASN A 212 15.62 19.91 -0.26
C ASN A 212 14.19 19.50 0.13
N ASN A 213 14.09 18.38 0.85
CA ASN A 213 12.84 17.78 1.33
C ASN A 213 11.94 18.76 2.10
N ASP A 214 12.51 19.74 2.81
CA ASP A 214 11.72 20.67 3.63
C ASP A 214 10.96 21.70 2.78
N THR A 215 11.52 22.10 1.64
CA THR A 215 10.84 23.02 0.71
C THR A 215 9.62 22.35 0.09
N ILE A 216 9.78 21.09 -0.37
CA ILE A 216 8.69 20.29 -0.93
C ILE A 216 7.61 20.06 0.14
N LYS A 217 7.99 19.67 1.36
CA LYS A 217 7.04 19.48 2.48
C LYS A 217 6.23 20.74 2.77
N ASN A 218 6.87 21.91 2.77
CA ASN A 218 6.18 23.17 3.01
C ASN A 218 5.16 23.50 1.91
N VAL A 219 5.54 23.38 0.63
CA VAL A 219 4.63 23.60 -0.49
C VAL A 219 3.45 22.62 -0.45
N VAL A 220 3.73 21.33 -0.20
CA VAL A 220 2.68 20.30 -0.06
C VAL A 220 1.73 20.63 1.09
N SER A 221 2.25 21.03 2.26
CA SER A 221 1.41 21.41 3.41
C SER A 221 0.50 22.59 3.09
N ARG A 222 1.01 23.61 2.39
CA ARG A 222 0.21 24.77 1.97
C ARG A 222 -0.86 24.40 0.95
N ILE A 223 -0.55 23.51 0.01
CA ILE A 223 -1.54 22.96 -0.93
C ILE A 223 -2.62 22.18 -0.19
N THR A 224 -2.26 21.32 0.76
CA THR A 224 -3.24 20.57 1.55
C THR A 224 -4.20 21.51 2.28
N LYS A 225 -3.69 22.58 2.90
CA LYS A 225 -4.53 23.60 3.54
C LYS A 225 -5.44 24.31 2.53
N ALA A 226 -4.96 24.58 1.32
CA ALA A 226 -5.78 25.16 0.26
C ALA A 226 -6.89 24.20 -0.20
N PHE A 227 -6.62 22.89 -0.26
CA PHE A 227 -7.60 21.86 -0.57
C PHE A 227 -8.67 21.72 0.50
N GLU A 228 -8.28 21.74 1.78
CA GLU A 228 -9.21 21.73 2.91
C GLU A 228 -10.13 22.97 2.89
N ALA A 229 -9.58 24.13 2.53
CA ALA A 229 -10.34 25.37 2.42
C ALA A 229 -11.25 25.43 1.18
N ASN A 230 -10.87 24.77 0.09
CA ASN A 230 -11.60 24.81 -1.18
C ASN A 230 -11.55 23.46 -1.90
N ARG A 231 -12.63 22.70 -1.76
CA ARG A 231 -12.79 21.37 -2.37
C ARG A 231 -12.85 21.42 -3.90
N GLU A 232 -13.44 22.47 -4.48
CA GLU A 232 -13.55 22.59 -5.94
C GLU A 232 -12.16 22.82 -6.57
N PHE A 233 -11.34 23.65 -5.92
CA PHE A 233 -9.94 23.81 -6.30
C PHE A 233 -9.16 22.50 -6.19
N MET A 234 -9.37 21.72 -5.12
CA MET A 234 -8.77 20.39 -4.98
C MET A 234 -9.14 19.47 -6.14
N ASP A 235 -10.43 19.35 -6.44
CA ASP A 235 -10.93 18.45 -7.50
C ASP A 235 -10.38 18.85 -8.87
N ASP A 236 -10.36 20.15 -9.19
CA ASP A 236 -9.79 20.67 -10.44
C ASP A 236 -8.26 20.46 -10.52
N PHE A 237 -7.55 20.71 -9.41
CA PHE A 237 -6.10 20.52 -9.34
C PHE A 237 -5.72 19.04 -9.54
N ILE A 238 -6.39 18.14 -8.84
CA ILE A 238 -6.19 16.68 -8.97
C ILE A 238 -6.54 16.24 -10.39
N SER A 239 -7.63 16.76 -10.96
CA SER A 239 -8.03 16.44 -12.32
C SER A 239 -6.96 16.85 -13.34
N ILE A 240 -6.34 18.01 -13.19
CA ILE A 240 -5.25 18.45 -14.05
C ILE A 240 -4.04 17.52 -13.93
N LEU A 241 -3.64 17.17 -12.71
CA LEU A 241 -2.53 16.24 -12.47
C LEU A 241 -2.81 14.88 -13.13
N TYR A 242 -4.01 14.34 -12.92
CA TYR A 242 -4.43 13.06 -13.48
C TYR A 242 -4.48 13.09 -15.01
N ILE A 243 -5.08 14.12 -15.60
CA ILE A 243 -5.17 14.25 -17.06
C ILE A 243 -3.79 14.39 -17.68
N SER A 244 -2.89 15.20 -17.11
CA SER A 244 -1.51 15.33 -17.60
C SER A 244 -0.74 14.02 -17.52
N TYR A 245 -0.92 13.24 -16.46
CA TYR A 245 -0.32 11.92 -16.34
C TYR A 245 -0.88 10.95 -17.38
N MET A 246 -2.22 10.83 -17.46
CA MET A 246 -2.91 9.88 -18.34
C MET A 246 -2.71 10.17 -19.83
N SER A 247 -2.68 11.45 -20.22
CA SER A 247 -2.48 11.85 -21.63
C SER A 247 -1.10 11.48 -22.17
N ASN A 248 -0.13 11.29 -21.27
CA ASN A 248 1.25 10.97 -21.60
C ASN A 248 1.64 9.51 -21.32
N LEU A 249 0.74 8.71 -20.73
CA LEU A 249 1.02 7.30 -20.40
C LEU A 249 1.48 6.47 -21.60
N SER A 250 1.03 6.82 -22.80
CA SER A 250 1.43 6.16 -24.05
C SER A 250 2.93 6.27 -24.38
N ILE A 251 3.67 7.17 -23.72
CA ILE A 251 5.11 7.37 -23.91
C ILE A 251 5.91 6.22 -23.28
N ILE A 252 5.51 5.76 -22.08
CA ILE A 252 6.23 4.69 -21.37
C ILE A 252 5.61 3.33 -21.64
N ILE A 253 4.28 3.27 -21.79
CA ILE A 253 3.57 2.00 -21.84
C ILE A 253 2.61 2.02 -23.04
N PRO A 254 2.58 0.96 -23.87
CA PRO A 254 1.40 0.73 -24.71
C PRO A 254 0.17 0.69 -23.80
N LEU A 255 -0.77 1.63 -23.93
CA LEU A 255 -1.91 1.81 -23.00
C LEU A 255 -2.65 0.49 -22.72
N GLU A 256 -2.72 -0.41 -23.71
CA GLU A 256 -3.25 -1.77 -23.56
C GLU A 256 -2.51 -2.63 -22.53
N SER A 257 -1.19 -2.53 -22.46
CA SER A 257 -0.35 -3.25 -21.50
C SER A 257 -0.58 -2.75 -20.07
N PHE A 258 -0.73 -1.43 -19.90
CA PHE A 258 -1.08 -0.83 -18.61
C PHE A 258 -2.51 -1.22 -18.18
N ILE A 259 -3.48 -1.17 -19.09
CA ILE A 259 -4.86 -1.61 -18.80
C ILE A 259 -4.90 -3.11 -18.47
N LYS A 260 -4.13 -3.96 -19.16
CA LYS A 260 -4.01 -5.39 -18.83
C LYS A 260 -3.40 -5.58 -17.44
N TYR A 261 -2.40 -4.79 -17.09
CA TYR A 261 -1.83 -4.77 -15.75
C TYR A 261 -2.86 -4.34 -14.69
N LEU A 262 -3.57 -3.21 -14.87
CA LEU A 262 -4.64 -2.77 -13.96
C LEU A 262 -5.75 -3.81 -13.80
N LYS A 263 -6.11 -4.51 -14.89
CA LYS A 263 -7.06 -5.62 -14.84
C LYS A 263 -6.50 -6.80 -14.04
N SER A 264 -5.20 -7.12 -14.18
CA SER A 264 -4.56 -8.16 -13.37
C SER A 264 -4.43 -7.79 -11.88
N ILE A 265 -4.36 -6.50 -11.53
CA ILE A 265 -4.35 -6.04 -10.13
C ILE A 265 -5.68 -6.37 -9.41
N ASN A 266 -6.80 -6.24 -10.12
CA ASN A 266 -8.12 -6.57 -9.57
C ASN A 266 -8.33 -8.09 -9.42
N ILE A 267 -7.50 -8.88 -10.10
CA ILE A 267 -7.56 -10.34 -10.17
C ILE A 267 -6.58 -10.89 -9.11
N GLY A 268 -7.11 -11.16 -7.91
CA GLY A 268 -6.38 -11.93 -6.89
C GLY A 268 -5.66 -11.11 -5.83
N ARG A 269 -5.88 -9.80 -5.73
CA ARG A 269 -5.24 -8.90 -4.73
C ARG A 269 -3.70 -8.97 -4.78
N ILE A 270 -3.12 -9.02 -5.98
CA ILE A 270 -1.68 -8.97 -6.22
C ILE A 270 -1.37 -7.77 -7.11
N VAL A 271 -0.46 -6.91 -6.69
CA VAL A 271 -0.03 -5.72 -7.41
C VAL A 271 1.45 -5.86 -7.74
N MET A 272 1.81 -5.74 -9.01
CA MET A 272 3.22 -5.67 -9.40
C MET A 272 3.75 -4.25 -9.20
N SER A 273 4.81 -4.06 -8.43
CA SER A 273 5.34 -2.74 -8.04
C SER A 273 6.23 -2.10 -9.10
N ASN A 274 6.72 -2.89 -10.08
CA ASN A 274 7.51 -2.41 -11.20
C ASN A 274 6.85 -2.74 -12.56
N PRO A 275 5.59 -2.31 -12.79
CA PRO A 275 4.80 -2.77 -13.93
C PRO A 275 5.33 -2.30 -15.30
N ILE A 276 6.20 -1.28 -15.30
CA ILE A 276 6.83 -0.70 -16.49
C ILE A 276 8.17 -1.35 -16.83
N SER A 277 8.72 -2.17 -15.94
CA SER A 277 9.95 -2.90 -16.23
C SER A 277 9.68 -3.93 -17.32
N VAL A 278 10.66 -4.12 -18.19
CA VAL A 278 10.65 -5.10 -19.26
C VAL A 278 11.87 -5.99 -19.15
N LEU A 279 11.69 -7.23 -19.56
CA LEU A 279 12.76 -8.16 -19.85
C LEU A 279 13.23 -7.89 -21.27
N LYS A 280 14.51 -7.52 -21.45
CA LYS A 280 15.10 -7.35 -22.77
C LYS A 280 15.52 -8.71 -23.30
N ILE A 281 14.94 -9.14 -24.42
CA ILE A 281 15.12 -10.49 -24.96
C ILE A 281 15.78 -10.41 -26.32
N THR A 282 16.82 -11.22 -26.52
CA THR A 282 17.44 -11.43 -27.84
C THR A 282 17.06 -12.82 -28.38
N PRO A 283 17.11 -13.05 -29.71
CA PRO A 283 16.82 -14.35 -30.34
C PRO A 283 17.83 -15.44 -29.94
N SER A 284 17.66 -16.01 -28.76
CA SER A 284 18.55 -17.03 -28.19
C SER A 284 17.96 -17.61 -26.91
N TYR A 285 18.30 -18.85 -26.58
CA TYR A 285 18.04 -19.39 -25.24
C TYR A 285 18.88 -18.63 -24.21
N ARG A 286 18.19 -18.11 -23.19
CA ARG A 286 18.81 -17.40 -22.07
C ARG A 286 18.18 -17.85 -20.75
N THR A 287 18.96 -17.82 -19.69
CA THR A 287 18.49 -18.20 -18.35
C THR A 287 18.12 -16.96 -17.54
N LEU A 288 16.87 -16.92 -17.07
CA LEU A 288 16.40 -15.97 -16.07
C LEU A 288 16.57 -16.58 -14.68
N ASN A 289 17.42 -15.96 -13.88
CA ASN A 289 17.47 -16.18 -12.43
C ASN A 289 16.93 -14.93 -11.76
N ALA A 290 15.86 -15.06 -10.99
CA ALA A 290 15.16 -13.92 -10.43
C ALA A 290 14.66 -14.21 -9.00
N GLU A 291 14.28 -13.14 -8.32
CA GLU A 291 13.55 -13.20 -7.06
C GLU A 291 12.30 -12.34 -7.15
N LEU A 292 11.23 -12.80 -6.52
CA LEU A 292 10.07 -11.99 -6.21
C LEU A 292 10.23 -11.46 -4.79
N THR A 293 10.34 -10.15 -4.66
CA THR A 293 10.25 -9.48 -3.36
C THR A 293 8.80 -9.10 -3.09
N LEU A 294 8.38 -9.20 -1.82
CA LEU A 294 6.98 -9.08 -1.44
C LEU A 294 6.82 -8.11 -0.28
N THR A 295 5.85 -7.21 -0.42
CA THR A 295 5.36 -6.35 0.66
C THR A 295 3.84 -6.31 0.66
N ASP A 296 3.22 -5.71 1.68
CA ASP A 296 1.79 -5.38 1.67
C ASP A 296 1.58 -3.86 1.55
N LEU A 297 0.33 -3.40 1.66
CA LEU A 297 0.00 -1.97 1.63
C LEU A 297 0.53 -1.19 2.84
N ALA A 298 0.93 -1.89 3.90
CA ALA A 298 1.58 -1.37 5.09
C ALA A 298 3.12 -1.40 4.99
N TYR A 299 3.67 -1.84 3.85
CA TYR A 299 5.10 -2.02 3.61
C TYR A 299 5.77 -3.05 4.53
N ASN A 300 5.01 -3.97 5.14
CA ASN A 300 5.58 -5.12 5.82
C ASN A 300 6.33 -5.98 4.81
N THR A 301 7.56 -6.36 5.10
CA THR A 301 8.38 -7.19 4.19
C THR A 301 8.19 -8.67 4.49
N TYR A 302 8.04 -9.49 3.44
CA TYR A 302 7.96 -10.94 3.54
C TYR A 302 9.16 -11.61 2.89
N GLU A 303 9.35 -12.90 3.18
CA GLU A 303 10.41 -13.70 2.57
C GLU A 303 10.30 -13.68 1.04
N PRO A 304 11.40 -13.35 0.32
CA PRO A 304 11.42 -13.39 -1.13
C PRO A 304 11.20 -14.81 -1.67
N ILE A 305 10.55 -14.90 -2.82
CA ILE A 305 10.35 -16.17 -3.52
C ILE A 305 11.36 -16.29 -4.66
N GLU A 306 12.16 -17.35 -4.60
CA GLU A 306 13.19 -17.67 -5.58
C GLU A 306 12.60 -18.21 -6.88
N LEU A 307 13.03 -17.64 -8.01
CA LEU A 307 12.67 -18.07 -9.36
C LEU A 307 13.96 -18.43 -10.12
N ALA A 308 14.45 -19.64 -9.89
CA ALA A 308 15.72 -20.10 -10.43
C ALA A 308 15.55 -20.84 -11.77
N ASN A 309 16.55 -20.69 -12.65
CA ASN A 309 16.76 -21.49 -13.85
C ASN A 309 15.60 -21.50 -14.86
N ILE A 310 14.85 -20.40 -14.98
CA ILE A 310 13.79 -20.30 -15.98
C ILE A 310 14.43 -20.01 -17.35
N LYS A 311 14.31 -20.93 -18.30
CA LYS A 311 14.82 -20.70 -19.66
C LYS A 311 13.83 -19.85 -20.44
N ILE A 312 14.31 -18.75 -20.99
CA ILE A 312 13.56 -17.89 -21.89
C ILE A 312 13.96 -18.24 -23.31
N ASN A 313 12.98 -18.65 -24.11
CA ASN A 313 13.16 -18.97 -25.52
C ASN A 313 12.39 -17.97 -26.37
N SER A 314 13.09 -17.26 -27.25
CA SER A 314 12.46 -16.36 -28.20
C SER A 314 13.12 -16.42 -29.56
N ASN A 315 12.29 -16.23 -30.59
CA ASN A 315 12.72 -16.11 -31.98
C ASN A 315 12.85 -14.64 -32.43
N ILE A 316 12.66 -13.68 -31.53
CA ILE A 316 12.66 -12.25 -31.84
C ILE A 316 13.49 -11.46 -30.83
N ASP A 317 13.97 -10.29 -31.26
CA ASP A 317 14.47 -9.26 -30.36
C ASP A 317 13.28 -8.39 -29.93
N CYS A 318 13.02 -8.32 -28.63
CA CYS A 318 11.90 -7.52 -28.10
C CYS A 318 12.05 -7.20 -26.60
N ASN A 319 11.23 -6.24 -26.17
CA ASN A 319 11.01 -5.92 -24.77
C ASN A 319 9.71 -6.58 -24.30
N VAL A 320 9.79 -7.41 -23.27
CA VAL A 320 8.64 -8.12 -22.71
C VAL A 320 8.26 -7.55 -21.36
N PRO A 321 7.06 -6.97 -21.20
CA PRO A 321 6.60 -6.46 -19.91
C PRO A 321 6.60 -7.56 -18.85
N ILE A 322 7.19 -7.30 -17.69
CA ILE A 322 7.38 -8.34 -16.68
C ILE A 322 6.06 -8.97 -16.22
N TYR A 323 4.98 -8.18 -16.12
CA TYR A 323 3.67 -8.67 -15.69
C TYR A 323 3.12 -9.76 -16.63
N SER A 324 3.54 -9.74 -17.90
CA SER A 324 3.07 -10.68 -18.92
C SER A 324 3.66 -12.09 -18.78
N LEU A 325 4.75 -12.22 -18.01
CA LEU A 325 5.37 -13.50 -17.62
C LEU A 325 4.53 -14.27 -16.59
N PHE A 326 3.53 -13.62 -15.98
CA PHE A 326 2.72 -14.19 -14.91
C PHE A 326 1.29 -14.50 -15.36
N LYS A 327 0.73 -15.57 -14.79
CA LYS A 327 -0.70 -15.84 -14.75
C LYS A 327 -1.17 -15.68 -13.29
N PHE A 328 -2.01 -14.69 -13.06
CA PHE A 328 -2.61 -14.41 -11.75
C PHE A 328 -3.90 -15.23 -11.61
N MET A 329 -3.95 -16.12 -10.62
CA MET A 329 -5.14 -16.94 -10.34
C MET A 329 -6.09 -16.19 -9.39
N ASN A 330 -7.39 -16.31 -9.67
CA ASN A 330 -8.47 -15.82 -8.81
C ASN A 330 -9.06 -16.91 -7.93
N ASP A 331 -9.67 -16.51 -6.82
CA ASP A 331 -10.50 -17.39 -5.98
C ASP A 331 -11.76 -17.92 -6.73
N LEU A 332 -12.13 -17.29 -7.87
CA LEU A 332 -13.34 -17.61 -8.65
C LEU A 332 -13.15 -18.68 -9.74
N GLU A 333 -11.93 -19.18 -9.99
CA GLU A 333 -11.70 -20.23 -11.02
C GLU A 333 -11.72 -21.66 -10.46
N ASP A 334 -11.97 -21.83 -9.15
CA ASP A 334 -12.07 -23.15 -8.48
C ASP A 334 -13.52 -23.53 -8.08
N SER A 335 -14.55 -22.89 -8.66
CA SER A 335 -15.97 -23.21 -8.41
C SER A 335 -16.70 -23.76 -9.63
#